data_AF-A0A3D3Q4E1-F1
#
_entry.id   AF-A0A3D3Q4E1-F1
#
_cell.length_a   1.000
_cell.length_b   1.000
_cell.length_c   1.000
_cell.angle_alpha   90.00
_cell.angle_beta   90.00
_cell.angle_gamma   90.00
#
_symmetry.space_group_name_H-M   'P 1'
#
loop_
_entity.id
_entity.type
_entity.pdbx_description
1 polymer ?
#
loop_
_entity_poly.entity_id
_entity_poly.type
_entity_poly.pdbx_seq_one_letter_code
_entity_poly.pdbx_strand_id
1 'polypeptide(L)'
;ADGTVKVERQTETGYDSVESSLPALITVTAGANEPRYATLKGIMAAKSKPMERPTVADLGLSAEDVKATQEVIGMEAVPEKAAGEILEASDETAAKVADFLKKAKVI
;
A
#
# COMPACT_ATOMS: atom_id res chain seq x y z
N ALA A 1 -5.83 16.10 25.24
CA ALA A 1 -6.08 15.18 24.13
C ALA A 1 -7.47 15.51 23.65
N ASP A 2 -7.55 16.31 22.59
CA ASP A 2 -8.66 17.25 22.42
C ASP A 2 -9.78 16.65 21.56
N GLY A 3 -9.92 15.32 21.61
CA GLY A 3 -10.91 14.56 20.85
C GLY A 3 -10.73 14.60 19.34
N THR A 4 -9.64 15.18 18.83
CA THR A 4 -9.36 15.29 17.38
C THR A 4 -8.05 14.61 17.00
N VAL A 5 -7.96 14.23 15.73
CA VAL A 5 -6.77 13.67 15.08
C VAL A 5 -6.46 14.49 13.83
N LYS A 6 -5.16 14.76 13.61
CA LYS A 6 -4.64 15.43 12.42
C LYS A 6 -3.76 14.46 11.65
N VAL A 7 -3.93 14.38 10.34
CA VAL A 7 -3.16 13.49 9.45
C VAL A 7 -2.73 14.24 8.19
N GLU A 8 -1.59 13.83 7.64
CA GLU A 8 -1.16 14.22 6.30
C GLU A 8 -1.52 13.10 5.33
N ARG A 9 -2.50 13.33 4.47
CA ARG A 9 -2.92 12.34 3.47
C ARG A 9 -2.15 12.57 2.18
N GLN A 10 -1.35 11.59 1.78
CA GLN A 10 -0.61 11.62 0.52
C GLN A 10 -1.55 11.57 -0.69
N THR A 11 -1.29 12.44 -1.66
CA THR A 11 -1.97 12.51 -2.97
C THR A 11 -0.92 12.54 -4.09
N GLU A 12 -1.36 12.49 -5.35
CA GLU A 12 -0.45 12.56 -6.51
C GLU A 12 0.34 13.88 -6.58
N THR A 13 -0.23 14.97 -6.03
CA THR A 13 0.33 16.32 -6.11
C THR A 13 0.98 16.79 -4.80
N GLY A 14 0.99 15.97 -3.75
CA GLY A 14 1.55 16.35 -2.44
C GLY A 14 0.78 15.75 -1.26
N TYR A 15 0.39 16.60 -0.31
CA TYR A 15 -0.27 16.19 0.93
C TYR A 15 -1.45 17.11 1.27
N ASP A 16 -2.54 16.50 1.74
CA ASP A 16 -3.65 17.21 2.37
C ASP A 16 -3.49 17.16 3.89
N SER A 17 -3.61 18.31 4.57
CA SER A 17 -3.76 18.34 6.02
C SER A 17 -5.23 18.12 6.38
N VAL A 18 -5.54 16.99 7.00
CA VAL A 18 -6.91 16.58 7.35
C VAL A 18 -7.04 16.50 8.87
N GLU A 19 -8.12 17.08 9.40
CA GLU A 19 -8.49 17.00 10.81
C GLU A 19 -9.86 16.32 10.97
N SER A 20 -9.98 15.41 11.94
CA SER A 20 -11.24 14.71 12.24
C SER A 20 -11.43 14.57 13.75
N SER A 21 -12.67 14.58 14.21
CA SER A 21 -13.02 14.13 15.56
C SER A 21 -12.88 12.61 15.70
N LEU A 22 -12.59 12.13 16.91
CA LEU A 22 -12.57 10.72 17.28
C LEU A 22 -13.98 10.23 17.68
N PRO A 23 -14.33 8.95 17.43
CA PRO A 23 -13.50 7.89 16.83
C PRO A 23 -13.34 8.06 15.30
N ALA A 24 -12.14 7.77 14.80
CA ALA A 24 -11.82 7.84 13.37
C ALA A 24 -11.08 6.57 12.91
N LEU A 25 -11.33 6.15 11.67
CA LEU A 25 -10.59 5.07 11.01
C LEU A 25 -9.52 5.68 10.10
N ILE A 26 -8.27 5.25 10.27
CA ILE A 26 -7.12 5.79 9.54
C ILE A 26 -6.37 4.62 8.91
N THR A 27 -6.17 4.68 7.60
CA THR A 27 -5.29 3.76 6.86
C THR A 27 -3.89 4.36 6.76
N VAL A 28 -2.86 3.56 7.06
CA VAL A 28 -1.47 4.02 7.07
C VAL A 28 -0.71 3.35 5.92
N THR A 29 0.00 4.15 5.12
CA THR A 29 0.86 3.65 4.04
C THR A 29 2.24 3.28 4.56
N ALA A 30 2.96 2.40 3.85
CA ALA A 30 4.28 1.89 4.29
C ALA A 30 5.34 3.00 4.47
N GLY A 31 5.18 4.14 3.79
CA GLY A 31 6.10 5.28 3.90
C GLY A 31 5.84 6.20 5.09
N ALA A 32 4.78 5.98 5.87
CA ALA A 32 4.42 6.89 6.96
C ALA A 32 5.39 6.85 8.15
N ASN A 33 6.09 5.73 8.35
CA ASN A 33 7.10 5.57 9.40
C ASN A 33 8.06 4.42 9.10
N GLU A 34 9.27 4.49 9.65
CA GLU A 34 10.17 3.34 9.70
C GLU A 34 9.82 2.47 10.93
N PRO A 35 9.50 1.17 10.75
CA PRO A 35 9.25 0.28 11.88
C PRO A 35 10.48 0.17 12.77
N ARG A 36 10.33 0.50 14.05
CA ARG A 36 11.41 0.34 15.03
C ARG A 36 11.80 -1.13 15.21
N TYR A 37 13.08 -1.39 15.46
CA TYR A 37 13.52 -2.71 15.89
C TYR A 37 12.88 -3.11 17.23
N ALA A 38 12.41 -4.35 17.30
CA ALA A 38 11.88 -4.90 18.53
C ALA A 38 13.02 -5.17 19.53
N THR A 39 12.81 -4.81 20.80
CA THR A 39 13.76 -5.16 21.86
C THR A 39 13.55 -6.62 22.28
N LEU A 40 14.59 -7.28 22.80
CA LEU A 40 14.48 -8.66 23.28
C LEU A 40 13.37 -8.82 24.33
N LYS A 41 13.25 -7.86 25.26
CA LYS A 41 12.14 -7.82 26.24
C LYS A 41 10.78 -7.69 25.55
N GLY A 42 10.67 -6.87 24.51
CA GLY A 42 9.46 -6.70 23.72
C GLY A 42 9.04 -7.98 22.99
N ILE A 43 10.00 -8.70 22.40
CA ILE A 43 9.77 -9.99 21.75
C ILE A 43 9.26 -11.02 22.77
N MET A 44 9.92 -11.13 23.93
CA MET A 44 9.50 -12.06 24.99
C MET A 44 8.11 -11.73 25.53
N ALA A 45 7.80 -10.45 25.76
CA ALA A 45 6.49 -10.01 26.21
C ALA A 45 5.39 -10.29 25.16
N ALA A 46 5.67 -10.07 23.88
CA ALA A 46 4.72 -10.38 22.81
C ALA A 46 4.47 -11.88 22.70
N LYS A 47 5.51 -12.71 22.82
CA LYS A 47 5.39 -14.18 22.80
C LYS A 47 4.52 -14.71 23.95
N SER A 48 4.61 -14.11 25.13
CA SER A 48 3.84 -14.55 26.30
C SER A 48 2.40 -14.05 26.34
N LYS A 49 2.01 -13.09 25.49
CA LYS A 49 0.63 -12.62 25.43
C LYS A 49 -0.27 -13.70 24.82
N PRO A 50 -1.40 -14.05 25.45
CA PRO A 50 -2.40 -14.91 24.84
C PRO A 50 -2.87 -14.31 23.50
N MET A 51 -2.92 -15.15 22.47
CA MET A 51 -3.46 -14.75 21.17
C MET A 51 -4.91 -15.21 21.08
N GLU A 52 -5.84 -14.28 21.19
CA GLU A 52 -7.26 -14.54 20.97
C GLU A 52 -7.51 -14.87 19.49
N ARG A 53 -8.38 -15.84 19.25
CA ARG A 53 -8.77 -16.29 17.91
C ARG A 53 -10.30 -16.39 17.84
N PRO A 54 -11.01 -15.26 17.86
CA PRO A 54 -12.46 -15.26 17.79
C PRO A 54 -12.91 -15.89 16.49
N THR A 55 -13.97 -16.69 16.56
CA THR A 55 -14.71 -17.18 15.40
C THR A 55 -15.68 -16.10 14.90
N VAL A 56 -16.20 -16.27 13.70
CA VAL A 56 -17.25 -15.38 13.15
C VAL A 56 -18.48 -15.36 14.07
N ALA A 57 -18.84 -16.51 14.63
CA ALA A 57 -19.97 -16.63 15.56
C ALA A 57 -19.72 -15.90 16.89
N ASP A 58 -18.49 -15.87 17.39
CA ASP A 58 -18.13 -15.13 18.62
C ASP A 58 -18.33 -13.61 18.48
N LEU A 59 -18.33 -13.11 17.23
CA LEU A 59 -18.58 -11.70 16.90
C LEU A 59 -20.07 -11.40 16.62
N GLY A 60 -20.96 -12.40 16.76
CA GLY A 60 -22.39 -12.26 16.47
C GLY A 60 -22.73 -12.17 14.98
N LEU A 61 -21.82 -12.62 14.11
CA LEU A 61 -22.00 -12.61 12.65
C LEU A 61 -22.33 -14.02 12.13
N SER A 62 -23.03 -14.08 10.99
CA SER A 62 -23.31 -15.31 10.26
C SER A 62 -22.31 -15.56 9.14
N ALA A 63 -22.33 -16.77 8.57
CA ALA A 63 -21.54 -17.10 7.38
C ALA A 63 -21.98 -16.29 6.14
N GLU A 64 -23.24 -15.83 6.11
CA GLU A 64 -23.78 -15.02 5.03
C GLU A 64 -23.25 -13.58 5.10
N ASP A 65 -23.07 -13.02 6.31
CA ASP A 65 -22.54 -11.67 6.52
C ASP A 65 -21.09 -11.50 6.04
N VAL A 66 -20.32 -12.59 6.03
CA VAL A 66 -18.89 -12.60 5.65
C VAL A 66 -18.64 -13.24 4.28
N LYS A 67 -19.70 -13.48 3.50
CA LYS A 67 -19.58 -14.11 2.19
C LYS A 67 -18.88 -13.16 1.20
N ALA A 68 -17.91 -13.69 0.46
CA ALA A 68 -17.25 -12.95 -0.61
C ALA A 68 -18.27 -12.50 -1.68
N THR A 69 -18.17 -11.25 -2.08
CA THR A 69 -19.01 -10.65 -3.15
C THR A 69 -18.34 -10.69 -4.52
N GLN A 70 -17.08 -11.13 -4.58
CA GLN A 70 -16.26 -11.18 -5.78
C GLN A 70 -15.53 -12.53 -5.86
N GLU A 71 -15.27 -12.97 -7.09
CA GLU A 71 -14.55 -14.22 -7.40
C GLU A 71 -13.36 -13.92 -8.30
N VAL A 72 -12.23 -14.58 -8.04
CA VAL A 72 -11.04 -14.52 -8.91
C VAL A 72 -11.22 -15.52 -10.04
N ILE A 73 -11.43 -15.02 -11.26
CA ILE A 73 -11.68 -15.84 -12.45
C ILE A 73 -10.40 -16.36 -13.13
N GLY A 74 -9.24 -15.81 -12.78
CA GLY A 74 -7.96 -16.18 -13.39
C GLY A 74 -6.79 -15.34 -12.85
N MET A 75 -5.59 -15.87 -13.00
CA MET A 75 -4.33 -15.17 -12.72
C MET A 75 -3.33 -15.56 -13.81
N GLU A 76 -2.66 -14.57 -14.38
CA GLU A 76 -1.63 -14.77 -15.40
C GLU A 76 -0.34 -14.08 -14.96
N ALA A 77 0.81 -14.65 -15.30
CA ALA A 77 2.10 -14.03 -15.05
C ALA A 77 2.33 -12.87 -16.03
N VAL A 78 2.86 -11.76 -15.53
CA VAL A 78 3.30 -10.66 -16.39
C VAL A 78 4.45 -11.17 -17.27
N PRO A 79 4.45 -10.89 -18.59
CA PRO A 79 5.55 -11.28 -19.46
C PRO A 79 6.88 -10.70 -18.98
N GLU A 80 7.96 -11.45 -19.20
CA GLU A 80 9.30 -10.98 -18.84
C GLU A 80 9.66 -9.69 -19.61
N LYS A 81 10.41 -8.79 -18.95
CA LYS A 81 10.87 -7.55 -19.57
C LYS A 81 11.83 -7.89 -20.72
N ALA A 82 11.49 -7.45 -21.94
CA ALA A 82 12.39 -7.53 -23.07
C ALA A 82 13.63 -6.65 -22.85
N ALA A 83 14.75 -7.00 -23.49
CA ALA A 83 15.95 -6.16 -23.49
C ALA A 83 15.63 -4.76 -24.02
N GLY A 84 16.18 -3.73 -23.35
CA GLY A 84 16.06 -2.35 -23.80
C GLY A 84 16.87 -2.09 -25.08
N GLU A 85 16.54 -1.00 -25.76
CA GLU A 85 17.29 -0.53 -26.93
C GLU A 85 18.46 0.35 -26.48
N ILE A 86 19.67 0.07 -26.99
CA ILE A 86 20.84 0.92 -26.76
C ILE A 86 20.92 1.91 -27.92
N LEU A 87 20.80 3.21 -27.60
CA LEU A 87 20.93 4.28 -28.57
C LEU A 87 22.34 4.87 -28.50
N GLU A 88 23.04 4.91 -29.65
CA GLU A 88 24.32 5.62 -29.76
C GLU A 88 24.11 7.14 -29.73
N ALA A 89 25.11 7.87 -29.24
CA ALA A 89 25.04 9.33 -29.11
C ALA A 89 25.09 10.00 -30.48
N SER A 90 24.04 10.74 -30.80
CA SER A 90 23.88 11.54 -32.01
C SER A 90 22.97 12.74 -31.71
N ASP A 91 22.91 13.72 -32.62
CA ASP A 91 22.02 14.87 -32.48
C ASP A 91 20.52 14.49 -32.41
N GLU A 92 20.16 13.29 -32.92
CA GLU A 92 18.79 12.78 -32.93
C GLU A 92 18.41 11.97 -31.67
N THR A 93 19.38 11.64 -30.82
CA THR A 93 19.17 10.71 -29.70
C THR A 93 18.11 11.24 -28.71
N ALA A 94 18.07 12.56 -28.49
CA ALA A 94 17.05 13.17 -27.63
C ALA A 94 15.61 12.98 -28.16
N ALA A 95 15.41 13.12 -29.48
CA ALA A 95 14.11 12.92 -30.11
C ALA A 95 13.67 11.45 -30.01
N LYS A 96 14.58 10.51 -30.27
CA LYS A 96 14.33 9.06 -30.17
C LYS A 96 13.92 8.63 -28.76
N VAL A 97 14.57 9.18 -27.72
CA VAL A 97 14.19 8.93 -26.32
C VAL A 97 12.81 9.49 -26.01
N ALA A 98 12.50 10.72 -26.43
CA ALA A 98 11.19 11.33 -26.18
C ALA A 98 10.05 10.53 -26.84
N ASP A 99 10.25 10.08 -28.08
CA ASP A 99 9.25 9.27 -28.78
C ASP A 99 9.07 7.89 -28.14
N PHE A 100 10.15 7.27 -27.65
CA PHE A 100 10.07 6.03 -26.87
C PHE A 100 9.24 6.21 -25.59
N LEU A 101 9.49 7.27 -24.82
CA LEU A 101 8.77 7.54 -23.57
C LEU A 101 7.28 7.86 -23.81
N LYS A 102 6.94 8.60 -24.87
CA LYS A 102 5.55 8.82 -25.30
C LYS A 102 4.86 7.51 -25.67
N LYS A 103 5.54 6.64 -26.44
CA LYS A 103 5.01 5.32 -26.83
C LYS A 103 4.77 4.44 -25.59
N ALA A 104 5.64 4.53 -24.59
CA ALA A 104 5.49 3.86 -23.30
C ALA A 104 4.44 4.50 -22.38
N LYS A 105 3.81 5.63 -22.78
CA LYS A 105 2.80 6.37 -22.01
C LYS A 105 3.28 6.80 -20.62
N VAL A 106 4.56 7.10 -20.49
CA VAL A 106 5.17 7.61 -19.25
C VAL A 106 5.45 9.11 -19.29
N ILE A 107 5.35 9.72 -20.48
CA ILE A 107 5.29 11.18 -20.72
C ILE A 107 4.24 11.49 -21.79
#